data_AF-A0A1G6BVT2-F1
#
_entry.id   AF-A0A1G6BVT2-F1
#
_cell.length_a   1.000
_cell.length_b   1.000
_cell.length_c   1.000
_cell.angle_alpha   90.00
_cell.angle_beta   90.00
_cell.angle_gamma   90.00
#
_symmetry.space_group_name_H-M   'P 1'
#
loop_
_entity.id
_entity.type
_entity.pdbx_description
1 polymer ?
#
loop_
_entity_poly.entity_id
_entity_poly.type
_entity_poly.pdbx_seq_one_letter_code
_entity_poly.pdbx_strand_id
1 'polypeptide(L)' 'MNIRILDEAEQDLVDGFRFYDLQETGMGDYFLDSLFSDIDSLRLYGGIHSVSFGYHRLLVLRRLMWN' A
#
# COMPACT_ATOMS: atom_id res chain seq x y z
N MET A 1 -0.46 15.43 -10.30
CA MET A 1 -1.59 14.57 -9.85
C MET A 1 -1.76 14.80 -8.36
N ASN A 2 -2.97 15.14 -7.91
CA ASN A 2 -3.28 15.15 -6.48
C ASN A 2 -3.75 13.75 -6.08
N ILE A 3 -3.09 13.15 -5.10
CA ILE A 3 -3.49 11.87 -4.51
C ILE A 3 -4.25 12.19 -3.23
N ARG A 4 -5.42 11.57 -3.08
CA ARG A 4 -6.21 11.63 -1.85
C ARG A 4 -6.39 10.20 -1.35
N ILE A 5 -6.01 9.98 -0.09
CA ILE A 5 -6.30 8.75 0.64
C ILE A 5 -7.65 8.96 1.33
N LEU A 6 -8.53 7.95 1.27
CA LEU A 6 -9.82 7.96 1.96
C LEU A 6 -9.61 7.60 3.43
N ASP A 7 -10.46 8.09 4.32
CA ASP A 7 -10.35 7.86 5.76
C ASP A 7 -10.36 6.36 6.09
N GLU A 8 -11.17 5.57 5.37
CA GLU A 8 -11.19 4.10 5.51
C GLU A 8 -9.85 3.47 5.10
N ALA A 9 -9.24 3.97 4.03
CA ALA A 9 -7.95 3.48 3.57
C ALA A 9 -6.81 3.90 4.51
N GLU A 10 -6.90 5.06 5.16
CA GLU A 10 -5.95 5.47 6.20
C GLU A 10 -6.03 4.54 7.41
N GLN A 11 -7.25 4.15 7.81
CA GLN A 11 -7.43 3.16 8.87
C GLN A 11 -6.84 1.79 8.50
N ASP A 12 -7.00 1.35 7.24
CA ASP A 12 -6.38 0.11 6.74
C ASP A 12 -4.84 0.15 6.82
N LEU A 13 -4.22 1.32 6.57
CA LEU A 13 -2.77 1.50 6.72
C LEU A 13 -2.34 1.37 8.18
N VAL A 14 -3.09 1.96 9.12
CA VAL A 14 -2.80 1.87 10.56
C VAL A 14 -2.94 0.43 11.04
N ASP A 15 -3.99 -0.28 10.62
CA ASP A 15 -4.23 -1.66 11.02
C ASP A 15 -3.19 -2.61 10.42
N GLY A 16 -2.80 -2.40 9.16
CA GLY A 16 -1.72 -3.13 8.52
C GLY A 16 -0.37 -2.92 9.20
N PHE A 17 -0.01 -1.67 9.53
CA PHE A 17 1.21 -1.35 10.29
C PHE A 17 1.26 -2.15 11.59
N ARG A 18 0.19 -2.07 12.40
CA ARG A 18 0.09 -2.76 13.69
C ARG A 18 0.19 -4.27 13.51
N PHE A 19 -0.49 -4.82 12.51
CA PHE A 19 -0.48 -6.26 12.24
C PHE A 19 0.93 -6.80 11.93
N TYR A 20 1.71 -6.06 11.14
CA TYR A 20 3.05 -6.50 10.78
C TYR A 20 4.09 -6.21 11.86
N ASP A 21 3.99 -5.07 12.55
CA ASP A 21 4.91 -4.73 13.64
C ASP A 21 4.77 -5.69 14.84
N LEU A 22 3.57 -6.25 15.05
CA LEU A 22 3.34 -7.31 16.04
C LEU A 22 4.05 -8.63 15.72
N GLN A 23 4.40 -8.88 14.45
CA GLN A 23 5.08 -10.11 14.05
C GLN A 23 6.59 -10.01 14.22
N GLU A 24 7.16 -8.88 13.83
CA GLU A 24 8.57 -8.56 14.02
C GLU A 24 8.75 -7.04 14.03
N THR A 25 9.48 -6.55 15.02
CA THR A 25 9.76 -5.11 15.17
C THR A 25 10.31 -4.53 13.88
N GLY A 26 9.66 -3.48 13.36
CA GLY A 26 10.06 -2.79 12.14
C GLY A 26 9.45 -3.35 10.85
N MET A 27 8.72 -4.47 10.89
CA MET A 27 7.94 -4.94 9.73
C MET A 27 6.75 -4.02 9.43
N GLY A 28 6.20 -3.34 10.43
CA GLY A 28 5.20 -2.30 10.21
C GLY A 28 5.75 -1.13 9.39
N ASP A 29 6.95 -0.65 9.72
CA ASP A 29 7.61 0.42 8.98
C ASP A 29 7.89 -0.01 7.54
N TYR A 30 8.46 -1.21 7.34
CA TYR A 30 8.71 -1.76 6.01
C TYR A 30 7.44 -1.88 5.16
N PHE A 31 6.32 -2.27 5.77
CA PHE A 31 5.01 -2.33 5.13
C PHE A 31 4.56 -0.95 4.65
N LEU A 32 4.65 0.08 5.50
CA LEU A 32 4.26 1.44 5.15
C LEU A 32 5.17 2.02 4.05
N ASP A 33 6.48 1.86 4.17
CA ASP A 33 7.46 2.33 3.17
C ASP A 33 7.17 1.73 1.79
N SER A 34 6.86 0.43 1.76
CA SER A 34 6.51 -0.27 0.52
C SER A 34 5.20 0.26 -0.09
N LEU A 35 4.17 0.45 0.73
CA LEU A 35 2.88 0.98 0.28
C LEU A 35 2.97 2.42 -0.21
N PHE A 36 3.68 3.29 0.51
CA PHE A 36 3.83 4.69 0.10
C PHE A 36 4.65 4.83 -1.19
N SER A 37 5.65 3.96 -1.42
CA SER A 37 6.37 3.90 -2.69
C SER A 37 5.43 3.58 -3.87
N ASP A 38 4.55 2.60 -3.71
CA ASP A 38 3.56 2.24 -4.72
C ASP A 38 2.50 3.35 -4.92
N ILE A 39 2.04 4.01 -3.84
CA ILE A 39 1.13 5.16 -3.92
C ILE A 39 1.79 6.33 -4.65
N ASP A 40 3.03 6.66 -4.35
CA ASP A 40 3.77 7.73 -5.01
C ASP A 40 3.97 7.45 -6.51
N SER A 41 4.12 6.18 -6.89
CA SER A 41 4.23 5.75 -8.28
C SER A 41 2.98 6.07 -9.11
N LEU A 42 1.80 6.23 -8.48
CA LEU A 42 0.56 6.62 -9.16
C LEU A 42 0.69 7.98 -9.84
N ARG A 43 1.59 8.86 -9.37
CA ARG A 43 1.85 10.14 -10.07
C ARG A 43 2.36 9.94 -11.50
N LEU A 44 3.00 8.81 -11.77
CA LEU A 44 3.57 8.45 -13.07
C LEU A 44 2.69 7.45 -13.83
N TYR A 45 2.17 6.43 -13.13
CA TYR A 45 1.49 5.27 -13.72
C TYR A 45 -0.01 5.18 -13.38
N GLY A 46 -0.60 6.23 -12.81
CA GLY A 46 -2.02 6.27 -12.53
C GLY A 46 -2.87 6.08 -13.80
N GLY A 47 -3.90 5.24 -13.72
CA GLY A 47 -4.84 4.99 -14.81
C GLY A 47 -4.45 3.89 -15.81
N ILE A 48 -3.24 3.32 -15.73
CA ILE A 48 -2.82 2.21 -16.60
C ILE A 48 -2.94 0.83 -15.94
N HIS A 49 -3.29 0.77 -14.66
CA HIS A 49 -3.44 -0.49 -13.94
C HIS A 49 -4.71 -1.25 -14.37
N SER A 50 -4.68 -2.58 -14.24
CA SER A 50 -5.82 -3.44 -14.55
C SER A 50 -7.07 -3.03 -13.77
N VAL A 51 -8.22 -3.01 -14.43
CA VAL A 51 -9.50 -2.68 -13.81
C VAL A 51 -10.12 -3.92 -13.17
N SER A 52 -10.60 -3.80 -11.92
CA SER A 52 -11.38 -4.81 -11.21
C SER A 52 -12.53 -4.14 -10.47
N PHE A 53 -13.73 -4.71 -10.55
CA PHE A 53 -14.94 -4.14 -9.93
C PHE A 53 -15.19 -2.65 -10.30
N GLY A 54 -14.73 -2.22 -11.48
CA GLY A 54 -14.86 -0.83 -11.94
C GLY A 54 -13.75 0.13 -11.48
N TYR A 55 -12.74 -0.34 -10.75
CA TYR A 55 -11.63 0.48 -10.25
C TYR A 55 -10.27 0.00 -10.77
N HIS A 56 -9.33 0.92 -10.99
CA HIS A 56 -7.93 0.57 -11.25
C HIS A 56 -7.31 -0.07 -10.00
N ARG A 57 -6.71 -1.26 -10.15
CA ARG A 57 -6.11 -2.02 -9.05
C ARG A 57 -4.61 -2.22 -9.26
N LEU A 58 -3.82 -1.73 -8.31
CA LEU A 58 -2.41 -2.06 -8.15
C LEU A 58 -2.28 -3.12 -7.04
N LEU A 59 -1.53 -4.18 -7.29
CA LEU A 59 -1.20 -5.18 -6.27
C LEU A 59 0.08 -4.75 -5.59
N VAL A 60 -0.06 -4.30 -4.34
CA VAL A 60 1.04 -3.93 -3.45
C VAL A 60 1.53 -5.19 -2.73
N LEU A 61 2.81 -5.26 -2.36
CA LEU A 61 3.47 -6.43 -1.73
C LEU A 61 3.66 -7.63 -2.66
N ARG A 62 4.68 -7.56 -3.52
CA ARG A 62 5.16 -8.71 -4.30
C ARG A 62 6.61 -9.12 -3.99
N ARG A 63 7.25 -8.49 -3.00
CA ARG A 63 8.67 -8.68 -2.72
C ARG A 63 8.89 -9.02 -1.24
N LEU A 64 9.01 -10.33 -0.98
CA LEU A 64 9.75 -10.93 0.12
C LEU A 64 9.35 -10.48 1.55
N MET A 65 8.23 -10.99 2.05
CA MET A 65 7.95 -10.98 3.50
C MET A 65 8.43 -12.23 4.25
N TRP A 66 9.19 -13.11 3.59
CA TRP A 66 9.66 -14.35 4.20
C TRP A 66 11.04 -14.72 3.68
N ASN A 67 12.02 -14.67 4.56
CA ASN A 67 13.15 -15.59 4.59
C ASN A 67 13.50 -15.88 6.05
#